data_AF-A0A5E4MTB4-F1
#
_entry.id   AF-A0A5E4MTB4-F1
#
_cell.length_a   1.000
_cell.length_b   1.000
_cell.length_c   1.000
_cell.angle_alpha   90.00
_cell.angle_beta   90.00
_cell.angle_gamma   90.00
#
_symmetry.space_group_name_H-M   'P 1'
#
loop_
_entity.id
_entity.type
_entity.pdbx_description
1 polymer ?
#
loop_
_entity_poly.entity_id
_entity_poly.type
_entity_poly.pdbx_seq_one_letter_code
_entity_poly.pdbx_strand_id
1 'polypeptide(L)'
;MLTKKEKKEPRRAWIDKEIVQLINERQKYKNNNMIEGRQKYCQLRNQVNRETRKAKEWLEQQCGEINELFKVNKIDYAYRKIRQFVEKIKRNCTNIRDKNGQLFIDYENIIKR
;
A
#
# COMPACT_ATOMS: atom_id res chain seq x y z
N MET A 1 19.17 -5.25 -21.61
CA MET A 1 19.58 -5.12 -20.19
C MET A 1 18.38 -5.46 -19.31
N LEU A 2 18.48 -6.47 -18.46
CA LEU A 2 17.40 -6.85 -17.52
C LEU A 2 17.25 -5.73 -16.48
N THR A 3 16.22 -4.90 -16.65
CA THR A 3 15.86 -3.88 -15.66
C THR A 3 15.58 -4.58 -14.33
N LYS A 4 16.35 -4.24 -13.29
CA LYS A 4 16.08 -4.69 -11.92
C LYS A 4 14.63 -4.33 -11.61
N LYS A 5 13.76 -5.32 -11.39
CA LYS A 5 12.38 -5.09 -10.94
C LYS A 5 12.45 -4.22 -9.69
N GLU A 6 11.97 -2.98 -9.81
CA GLU A 6 11.89 -2.05 -8.69
C GLU A 6 11.17 -2.72 -7.51
N LYS A 7 11.65 -2.44 -6.29
CA LYS A 7 11.03 -2.95 -5.07
C LYS A 7 9.57 -2.49 -5.07
N LYS A 8 8.64 -3.43 -5.25
CA LYS A 8 7.21 -3.12 -5.30
C LYS A 8 6.80 -2.46 -3.99
N GLU A 9 6.39 -1.21 -4.06
CA GLU A 9 5.74 -0.57 -2.93
C GLU A 9 4.48 -1.35 -2.55
N PRO A 10 4.15 -1.44 -1.26
CA PRO A 10 2.92 -2.05 -0.82
C PRO A 10 1.73 -1.32 -1.47
N ARG A 11 0.80 -2.11 -2.01
CA ARG A 11 -0.38 -1.58 -2.72
C ARG A 11 -1.32 -0.79 -1.81
N ARG A 12 -1.27 -1.07 -0.50
CA ARG A 12 -2.14 -0.49 0.53
C ARG A 12 -1.28 -0.13 1.73
N ALA A 13 -1.62 0.97 2.41
CA ALA A 13 -0.85 1.50 3.53
C ALA A 13 -0.78 0.55 4.74
N TRP A 14 -1.77 -0.31 4.92
CA TRP A 14 -1.82 -1.31 6.00
C TRP A 14 -1.02 -2.59 5.70
N ILE A 15 -0.44 -2.71 4.51
CA ILE A 15 0.45 -3.82 4.17
C ILE A 15 1.88 -3.33 4.35
N ASP A 16 2.61 -3.92 5.29
CA ASP A 16 3.98 -3.53 5.54
C ASP A 16 4.92 -3.92 4.39
N LYS A 17 5.93 -3.06 4.17
CA LYS A 17 7.01 -3.31 3.20
C LYS A 17 7.73 -4.63 3.50
N GLU A 18 7.84 -4.99 4.77
CA GLU A 18 8.44 -6.23 5.24
C GLU A 18 7.65 -7.47 4.80
N ILE A 19 6.31 -7.43 4.91
CA ILE A 19 5.44 -8.53 4.44
C ILE A 19 5.63 -8.75 2.93
N VAL A 20 5.70 -7.67 2.15
CA VAL A 20 5.94 -7.74 0.71
C VAL A 20 7.32 -8.35 0.40
N GLN A 21 8.36 -8.00 1.16
CA GLN A 21 9.69 -8.57 1.02
C GLN A 21 9.69 -10.07 1.35
N LEU A 22 9.10 -10.47 2.47
CA LEU A 22 8.96 -11.88 2.88
C LEU A 22 8.20 -12.70 1.84
N ILE A 23 7.15 -12.14 1.23
CA ILE A 23 6.41 -12.80 0.14
C ILE A 23 7.33 -13.02 -1.07
N ASN A 24 8.09 -12.00 -1.48
CA ASN A 24 9.03 -12.11 -2.60
C ASN A 24 10.13 -13.15 -2.32
N GLU A 25 10.64 -13.19 -1.09
CA GLU A 25 11.62 -14.19 -0.66
C GLU A 25 11.05 -15.60 -0.68
N ARG A 26 9.84 -15.79 -0.12
CA ARG A 26 9.13 -17.07 -0.18
C ARG A 26 8.96 -17.56 -1.61
N GLN A 27 8.69 -16.65 -2.54
CA GLN A 27 8.47 -16.96 -3.95
C GLN A 27 9.71 -17.59 -4.61
N LYS A 28 10.92 -17.24 -4.17
CA LYS A 28 12.18 -17.83 -4.66
C LYS A 28 12.29 -19.32 -4.34
N TYR A 29 11.71 -19.76 -3.21
CA TYR A 29 11.81 -21.13 -2.72
C TYR A 29 10.60 -22.01 -3.10
N LYS A 30 9.58 -21.45 -3.78
CA LYS A 30 8.31 -22.16 -4.07
C LYS A 30 8.50 -23.46 -4.86
N ASN A 31 9.46 -23.48 -5.78
CA ASN A 31 9.74 -24.63 -6.65
C ASN A 31 11.07 -25.32 -6.30
N ASN A 32 11.66 -25.03 -5.14
CA ASN A 32 12.92 -25.65 -4.74
C ASN A 32 12.66 -27.04 -4.14
N ASN A 33 13.14 -28.09 -4.80
CA ASN A 33 12.93 -29.48 -4.39
C ASN A 33 13.88 -29.96 -3.28
N MET A 34 14.94 -29.20 -2.95
CA MET A 34 15.86 -29.52 -1.85
C MET A 34 15.15 -29.42 -0.49
N ILE A 35 15.53 -30.29 0.44
CA ILE A 35 14.98 -30.34 1.80
C ILE A 35 15.13 -28.98 2.51
N GLU A 36 16.30 -28.36 2.41
CA GLU A 36 16.56 -27.02 2.95
C GLU A 36 15.66 -25.95 2.32
N GLY A 37 15.39 -26.06 1.02
CA GLY A 37 14.49 -25.16 0.29
C GLY A 37 13.06 -25.25 0.82
N ARG A 38 12.57 -26.47 1.09
CA ARG A 38 11.25 -26.71 1.69
C ARG A 38 11.16 -26.18 3.11
N GLN A 39 12.19 -26.40 3.94
CA GLN A 39 12.23 -25.88 5.31
C GLN A 39 12.18 -24.34 5.32
N LYS A 40 13.02 -23.68 4.52
CA LYS A 40 13.01 -22.21 4.37
C LYS A 40 11.65 -21.71 3.84
N TYR A 41 11.06 -22.38 2.87
CA TYR A 41 9.72 -22.04 2.37
C TYR A 41 8.66 -22.12 3.47
N CYS A 42 8.66 -23.17 4.28
CA CYS A 42 7.73 -23.35 5.40
C CYS A 42 7.90 -22.26 6.46
N GLN A 43 9.14 -21.93 6.83
CA GLN A 43 9.44 -20.85 7.78
C GLN A 43 8.92 -19.51 7.26
N LEU A 44 9.28 -19.13 6.03
CA LEU A 44 8.85 -17.88 5.40
C LEU A 44 7.32 -17.82 5.25
N ARG A 45 6.67 -18.94 4.90
CA ARG A 45 5.20 -19.03 4.85
C ARG A 45 4.57 -18.74 6.20
N ASN A 46 5.07 -19.36 7.26
CA ASN A 46 4.54 -19.18 8.62
C ASN A 46 4.76 -17.75 9.10
N GLN A 47 5.91 -17.15 8.79
CA GLN A 47 6.20 -15.76 9.12
C GLN A 47 5.28 -14.80 8.39
N VAL A 48 5.11 -14.95 7.06
CA VAL A 48 4.14 -14.15 6.28
C VAL A 48 2.74 -14.26 6.86
N ASN A 49 2.28 -15.46 7.24
CA ASN A 49 0.95 -15.66 7.82
C ASN A 49 0.81 -14.94 9.17
N ARG A 50 1.84 -14.99 10.03
CA ARG A 50 1.83 -14.30 11.33
C ARG A 50 1.75 -12.78 11.17
N GLU A 51 2.60 -12.21 10.32
CA GLU A 51 2.60 -10.76 10.09
C GLU A 51 1.33 -10.29 9.38
N THR A 52 0.81 -11.08 8.44
CA THR A 52 -0.49 -10.79 7.80
C THR A 52 -1.64 -10.80 8.80
N ARG A 53 -1.61 -11.71 9.79
CA ARG A 53 -2.62 -11.77 10.85
C ARG A 53 -2.58 -10.50 11.72
N LYS A 54 -1.39 -10.06 12.14
CA LYS A 54 -1.23 -8.80 12.90
C LYS A 54 -1.73 -7.60 12.12
N ALA A 55 -1.40 -7.50 10.83
CA ALA A 55 -1.88 -6.42 9.97
C ALA A 55 -3.42 -6.42 9.85
N LYS A 56 -4.04 -7.61 9.81
CA LYS A 56 -5.50 -7.76 9.83
C LYS A 56 -6.10 -7.30 11.16
N GLU A 57 -5.54 -7.73 12.29
CA GLU A 57 -5.99 -7.34 13.64
C GLU A 57 -5.93 -5.82 13.82
N TRP A 58 -4.85 -5.18 13.35
CA TRP A 58 -4.74 -3.72 13.35
C TRP A 58 -5.82 -3.06 12.50
N LEU A 59 -6.09 -3.58 11.30
CA LEU A 59 -7.16 -3.05 10.44
C LEU A 59 -8.54 -3.19 11.10
N GLU A 60 -8.82 -4.31 11.76
CA GLU A 60 -10.05 -4.53 12.51
C GLU A 60 -10.20 -3.53 13.66
N GLN A 61 -9.12 -3.22 14.38
CA GLN A 61 -9.10 -2.18 15.40
C GLN A 61 -9.46 -0.81 14.81
N GLN A 62 -8.86 -0.44 13.67
CA GLN A 62 -9.18 0.84 13.00
C GLN A 62 -10.65 0.90 12.56
N CYS A 63 -11.20 -0.19 12.03
CA CYS A 63 -12.63 -0.29 11.71
C CYS A 63 -13.52 -0.18 12.95
N GLY A 64 -13.11 -0.79 14.06
CA GLY A 64 -13.80 -0.69 15.35
C GLY A 64 -13.88 0.76 15.85
N GLU A 65 -12.77 1.48 15.80
CA GLU A 65 -12.73 2.91 16.17
C GLU A 65 -13.65 3.77 15.30
N ILE A 66 -13.71 3.49 14.00
CA ILE A 66 -14.62 4.18 13.07
C ILE A 66 -16.09 3.87 13.43
N ASN A 67 -16.41 2.61 13.71
CA ASN A 67 -17.75 2.21 14.13
C ASN A 67 -18.18 2.90 15.44
N GLU A 68 -17.27 3.03 16.41
CA GLU A 68 -17.58 3.76 17.65
C GLU A 68 -17.83 5.25 17.41
N LEU A 69 -17.08 5.87 16.49
CA LEU A 69 -17.36 7.26 16.09
C LEU A 69 -18.76 7.40 15.48
N PHE A 70 -19.23 6.42 14.71
CA PHE A 70 -20.60 6.40 14.21
C PHE A 70 -21.63 6.24 15.33
N LYS A 71 -21.40 5.33 16.30
CA LYS A 71 -22.32 5.13 17.44
C LYS A 71 -22.47 6.38 18.31
N VAL A 72 -21.39 7.14 18.50
CA VAL A 72 -21.39 8.41 19.27
C VAL A 72 -21.82 9.61 18.40
N ASN A 73 -22.34 9.38 17.19
CA ASN A 73 -22.78 10.39 16.23
C ASN A 73 -21.69 11.43 15.84
N LYS A 74 -20.40 11.05 15.94
CA LYS A 74 -19.24 11.86 15.53
C LYS A 74 -18.88 11.61 14.07
N ILE A 75 -19.86 11.79 13.18
CA ILE A 75 -19.79 11.42 11.76
C ILE A 75 -18.62 12.12 11.04
N ASP A 76 -18.37 13.40 11.31
CA ASP A 76 -17.26 14.14 10.69
C ASP A 76 -15.88 13.57 11.02
N TYR A 77 -15.71 13.06 12.24
CA TYR A 77 -14.47 12.41 12.67
C TYR A 77 -14.33 11.03 12.01
N ALA A 78 -15.42 10.28 11.89
CA ALA A 78 -15.44 8.99 11.20
C ALA A 78 -15.00 9.15 9.73
N TYR A 79 -15.58 10.09 8.99
CA TYR A 79 -15.21 10.36 7.60
C TYR A 79 -13.79 10.91 7.43
N ARG A 80 -13.28 11.69 8.39
CA ARG A 80 -11.87 12.11 8.39
C ARG A 80 -10.93 10.92 8.52
N LYS A 81 -11.22 9.97 9.43
CA LYS A 81 -10.44 8.74 9.53
C LYS A 81 -10.52 7.91 8.26
N ILE A 82 -11.71 7.68 7.71
CA ILE A 82 -11.90 6.93 6.46
C ILE A 82 -11.07 7.53 5.32
N ARG A 83 -11.06 8.87 5.18
CA ARG A 83 -10.26 9.56 4.17
C ARG A 83 -8.77 9.23 4.26
N GLN A 84 -8.19 9.18 5.47
CA GLN A 84 -6.77 8.82 5.65
C GLN A 84 -6.41 7.42 5.11
N PHE A 85 -7.37 6.47 5.09
CA PHE A 85 -7.14 5.12 4.59
C PHE A 85 -7.39 4.95 3.09
N VAL A 86 -8.38 5.68 2.56
CA VAL A 86 -8.86 5.51 1.18
C VAL A 86 -8.14 6.43 0.21
N GLU A 87 -7.64 7.58 0.66
CA GLU A 87 -7.08 8.57 -0.23
C GLU A 87 -5.61 8.31 -0.61
N LYS A 88 -5.39 7.90 -1.85
CA LYS A 88 -4.51 8.67 -2.73
C LYS A 88 -5.42 9.64 -3.48
N ILE A 89 -5.59 10.87 -3.00
CA ILE A 89 -6.29 11.90 -3.79
C ILE A 89 -5.52 12.02 -5.11
N LYS A 90 -6.08 11.45 -6.19
CA LYS A 90 -5.65 11.83 -7.53
C LYS A 90 -6.13 13.26 -7.70
N ARG A 91 -5.22 14.22 -7.56
CA ARG A 91 -5.50 15.59 -8.00
C ARG A 91 -5.86 15.46 -9.48
N ASN A 92 -7.02 15.94 -9.87
CA ASN A 92 -7.33 16.09 -11.29
C ASN A 92 -6.33 17.11 -11.83
N CYS A 93 -5.24 16.64 -12.43
CA CYS A 93 -4.28 17.52 -13.08
C CYS A 93 -4.99 18.15 -14.27
N THR A 94 -5.25 19.46 -14.23
CA THR A 94 -5.67 20.21 -15.41
C THR A 94 -4.45 20.33 -16.31
N ASN A 95 -4.41 19.55 -17.39
CA ASN A 95 -3.36 19.66 -18.39
C ASN A 95 -3.58 20.95 -19.20
N ILE A 96 -2.70 21.94 -19.02
CA ILE A 96 -2.73 23.19 -19.79
C ILE A 96 -1.57 23.15 -20.79
N ARG A 97 -1.88 23.46 -22.06
CA ARG A 97 -0.89 23.63 -23.12
C ARG A 97 -0.59 25.10 -23.29
N ASP A 98 0.69 25.46 -23.37
CA ASP A 98 1.07 26.81 -23.74
C ASP A 98 0.94 27.05 -25.25
N LYS A 99 1.00 28.31 -25.69
CA LYS A 99 0.95 28.71 -27.10
C LYS A 99 2.03 28.03 -27.97
N ASN A 100 3.13 27.63 -27.35
CA ASN A 100 4.25 26.92 -27.97
C ASN A 100 4.14 25.38 -27.92
N GLY A 101 3.03 24.83 -27.41
CA GLY A 101 2.79 23.39 -27.33
C GLY A 101 3.44 22.67 -26.14
N GLN A 102 4.12 23.38 -25.23
CA GLN A 102 4.68 22.81 -24.01
C GLN A 102 3.55 22.39 -23.05
N LEU A 103 3.60 21.15 -22.57
CA LEU A 103 2.61 20.56 -21.65
C LEU A 103 3.03 20.76 -20.20
N PHE A 104 2.21 21.44 -19.40
CA PHE A 104 2.39 21.54 -17.96
C PHE A 104 1.46 20.57 -17.24
N ILE A 105 2.06 19.63 -16.51
CA ILE A 105 1.37 18.49 -15.87
C ILE A 105 1.14 18.76 -14.37
N ASP A 106 1.95 19.64 -13.77
CA ASP A 106 1.94 19.91 -12.33
C ASP A 106 1.41 21.32 -11.99
N TYR A 107 0.57 21.39 -10.95
CA TYR A 107 -0.07 22.61 -10.44
C TYR A 107 0.93 23.72 -10.08
N GLU A 108 2.11 23.36 -9.57
CA GLU A 108 3.17 24.32 -9.22
C GLU A 108 3.70 25.08 -10.44
N ASN A 109 3.67 24.47 -11.63
CA ASN A 109 4.09 25.09 -12.88
C ASN A 109 2.97 25.95 -13.49
N ILE A 110 1.70 25.66 -13.18
CA ILE A 110 0.53 26.41 -13.65
C ILE A 110 0.38 27.73 -12.88
N ILE A 111 0.64 27.72 -11.56
CA ILE A 111 0.49 28.92 -10.69
C ILE A 111 1.59 29.97 -10.94
N LYS A 112 2.75 29.58 -11.47
CA LYS A 112 3.87 30.48 -11.77
C LYS A 112 3.77 31.22 -13.11
N ARG A 113 2.67 31.02 -13.85
CA ARG A 113 2.33 31.76 -15.07
C ARG A 113 1.66 33.08 -14.72
#